data_AF-A0A7H4P9E8-F1
#
_entry.id   AF-A0A7H4P9E8-F1
#
_cell.length_a   1.000
_cell.length_b   1.000
_cell.length_c   1.000
_cell.angle_alpha   90.00
_cell.angle_beta   90.00
_cell.angle_gamma   90.00
#
_symmetry.space_group_name_H-M   'P 1'
#
loop_
_entity.id
_entity.type
_entity.pdbx_description
1 polymer ?
#
loop_
_entity_poly.entity_id
_entity_poly.type
_entity_poly.pdbx_seq_one_letter_code
_entity_poly.pdbx_strand_id
1 'polypeptide(L)' 'MAQNKVILEVQDVTMQFGGLRAIDSVSFHVDEAEFLA' A
#
# COMPACT_ATOMS: atom_id res chain seq x y z
N MET A 1 20.36 -14.07 3.18
CA MET A 1 18.90 -14.09 3.05
C MET A 1 18.57 -13.37 1.75
N ALA A 2 17.93 -14.03 0.78
CA ALA A 2 17.49 -13.33 -0.43
C ALA A 2 16.32 -12.42 -0.04
N GLN A 3 16.38 -11.13 -0.38
CA GLN A 3 15.26 -10.22 -0.19
C GLN A 3 14.26 -10.46 -1.32
N ASN A 4 12.99 -10.71 -1.00
CA ASN A 4 11.98 -10.86 -2.02
C ASN A 4 11.80 -9.54 -2.78
N LYS A 5 11.41 -9.66 -4.05
CA LYS A 5 11.18 -8.51 -4.91
C LYS A 5 9.88 -7.83 -4.49
N VAL A 6 9.90 -6.51 -4.26
CA VAL A 6 8.67 -5.73 -4.09
C VAL A 6 7.89 -5.73 -5.42
N ILE A 7 6.61 -6.12 -5.36
CA ILE A 7 5.70 -6.17 -6.53
C ILE A 7 4.64 -5.08 -6.52
N LEU A 8 4.34 -4.51 -5.34
CA LEU A 8 3.45 -3.36 -5.18
C LEU A 8 4.06 -2.42 -4.16
N GLU A 9 4.01 -1.12 -4.45
CA GLU A 9 4.43 -0.06 -3.54
C GLU A 9 3.37 1.03 -3.54
N VAL A 10 2.90 1.38 -2.35
CA VAL A 10 1.92 2.43 -2.07
C VAL A 10 2.60 3.44 -1.16
N GLN A 11 2.66 4.70 -1.60
CA GLN A 11 3.30 5.78 -0.86
C GLN A 11 2.32 6.94 -0.68
N ASP A 12 2.07 7.28 0.58
CA ASP A 12 1.31 8.44 1.06
C ASP A 12 -0.03 8.64 0.34
N VAL A 13 -0.71 7.54 0.02
CA VAL A 13 -1.96 7.60 -0.73
C VAL A 13 -3.07 8.12 0.15
N THR A 14 -3.73 9.17 -0.33
CA THR A 14 -4.93 9.76 0.27
C THR A 14 -6.06 9.71 -0.75
N MET A 15 -7.23 9.24 -0.33
CA MET A 15 -8.41 9.16 -1.18
C MET A 15 -9.60 9.81 -0.48
N GLN A 16 -10.31 10.67 -1.20
CA GLN A 16 -11.43 11.45 -0.68
C GLN A 16 -12.66 11.34 -1.61
N PHE A 17 -13.82 11.16 -1.00
CA PHE A 17 -15.12 11.18 -1.67
C PHE A 17 -16.00 12.25 -1.04
N GLY A 18 -16.20 13.35 -1.75
CA GLY A 18 -16.91 14.52 -1.20
C GLY A 18 -16.21 15.04 0.05
N GLY A 19 -16.91 15.13 1.17
CA GLY A 19 -16.34 15.55 2.46
C GLY A 19 -15.65 14.43 3.27
N LEU A 20 -15.73 13.18 2.81
CA LEU A 20 -15.17 12.03 3.53
C LEU A 20 -13.78 11.67 3.01
N ARG A 21 -12.80 11.69 3.90
CA ARG A 21 -11.49 11.08 3.65
C ARG A 21 -11.58 9.58 3.91
N ALA A 22 -11.54 8.78 2.84
CA ALA A 22 -11.68 7.32 2.90
C ALA A 22 -10.34 6.60 3.09
N ILE A 23 -9.26 7.17 2.57
CA ILE A 23 -7.88 6.71 2.79
C ILE A 23 -7.07 7.93 3.21
N ASP A 24 -6.27 7.82 4.27
CA ASP A 24 -5.49 8.94 4.83
C ASP A 24 -4.02 8.56 4.96
N SER A 25 -3.17 9.12 4.09
CA SER A 25 -1.71 8.93 4.08
C SER A 25 -1.25 7.49 4.28
N VAL A 26 -1.86 6.55 3.55
CA VAL A 26 -1.53 5.13 3.67
C VAL A 26 -0.29 4.80 2.84
N SER A 27 0.66 4.10 3.48
CA SER A 27 1.92 3.64 2.88
C SER A 27 2.17 2.18 3.22
N PHE A 28 2.42 1.35 2.21
CA PHE A 28 2.79 -0.06 2.36
C PHE A 28 3.45 -0.61 1.10
N HIS A 29 4.09 -1.76 1.20
CA HIS A 29 4.55 -2.54 0.05
C HIS A 29 4.03 -3.97 0.18
N VAL A 30 4.03 -4.68 -0.95
CA VAL A 30 3.78 -6.13 -1.00
C VAL A 30 4.97 -6.77 -1.71
N ASP A 31 5.57 -7.74 -1.04
CA ASP A 31 6.64 -8.56 -1.60
C ASP A 31 6.07 -9.68 -2.49
N GLU A 32 6.88 -10.12 -3.45
CA GLU A 32 6.54 -11.27 -4.29
C GLU A 32 6.19 -12.48 -3.42
N ALA A 33 5.11 -13.18 -3.73
CA ALA A 33 4.58 -14.33 -2.98
C ALA A 33 4.11 -14.04 -1.53
N GLU A 34 4.01 -12.77 -1.12
CA GLU A 34 3.33 -12.37 0.11
C GLU A 34 1.79 -12.37 -0.08
N PHE A 35 1.05 -12.85 0.93
CA PHE A 35 -0.40 -12.73 0.99
C PHE A 35 -0.77 -11.70 2.06
N LEU A 36 -1.32 -10.56 1.63
CA LEU A 36 -1.85 -9.51 2.50
C LEU A 36 -3.39 -9.62 2.55
N ALA A 37 -3.98 -9.67 3.74
CA ALA A 37 -5.42 -9.81 3.98
C ALA A 37 -5.92 -8.81 5.03
#